data_AF-A0A355QDI4-F1
#
_entry.id   AF-A0A355QDI4-F1
#
_cell.length_a   1.000
_cell.length_b   1.000
_cell.length_c   1.000
_cell.angle_alpha   90.00
_cell.angle_beta   90.00
_cell.angle_gamma   90.00
#
_symmetry.space_group_name_H-M   'P 1'
#
loop_
_entity.id
_entity.type
_entity.pdbx_description
1 polymer ?
#
loop_
_entity_poly.entity_id
_entity_poly.type
_entity_poly.pdbx_seq_one_letter_code
_entity_poly.pdbx_strand_id
1 'polypeptide(L)'
;TGEVEYKETNNFGSFWRFTNEGQSRVLALLAEELDGAGARVAVAETYERFLAVDFSFKELCTDWQMLPGDDPKTRQLNNHADQGYDTTVVARLNLLDERMQPIYADFADHLQRFAGYGPRFAHAIEHVLGGDHDWFASPRVESYHHVWQEMHYNLQSTLGIDRAEEEASRAAAEPSD
;
A
#
# COMPACT_ATOMS: atom_id res chain seq x y z
N THR A 1 -24.50 -17.03 -10.32
CA THR A 1 -23.87 -16.21 -11.37
C THR A 1 -22.52 -16.82 -11.71
N GLY A 2 -21.91 -16.47 -12.84
CA GLY A 2 -20.55 -16.95 -13.20
C GLY A 2 -19.43 -16.27 -12.41
N GLU A 3 -19.77 -15.39 -11.46
CA GLU A 3 -18.86 -14.47 -10.77
C GLU A 3 -18.02 -15.12 -9.67
N VAL A 4 -18.48 -16.25 -9.11
CA VAL A 4 -17.74 -17.00 -8.09
C VAL A 4 -17.64 -18.47 -8.47
N GLU A 5 -16.51 -19.08 -8.13
CA GLU A 5 -16.30 -20.51 -8.28
C GLU A 5 -15.82 -21.14 -6.97
N TYR A 6 -16.27 -22.36 -6.71
CA TYR A 6 -15.78 -23.20 -5.65
C TYR A 6 -14.63 -24.06 -6.17
N LYS A 7 -13.53 -24.12 -5.41
CA LYS A 7 -12.37 -24.98 -5.70
C LYS A 7 -12.17 -25.95 -4.55
N GLU A 8 -11.89 -27.19 -4.91
CA GLU A 8 -11.30 -28.17 -4.00
C GLU A 8 -9.87 -28.43 -4.45
N THR A 9 -8.95 -28.34 -3.51
CA THR A 9 -7.54 -28.60 -3.75
C THR A 9 -7.03 -29.60 -2.73
N ASN A 10 -6.09 -30.44 -3.15
CA ASN A 10 -5.52 -31.43 -2.25
C ASN A 10 -4.65 -30.81 -1.13
N ASN A 11 -4.18 -29.56 -1.32
CA ASN A 11 -3.20 -28.93 -0.43
C ASN A 11 -3.73 -27.73 0.38
N PHE A 12 -4.79 -27.06 -0.08
CA PHE A 12 -5.34 -25.85 0.56
C PHE A 12 -6.80 -26.04 1.01
N GLY A 13 -7.30 -27.28 1.01
CA GLY A 13 -8.70 -27.57 1.30
C GLY A 13 -9.62 -27.00 0.22
N SER A 14 -10.83 -26.61 0.63
CA SER A 14 -11.83 -26.05 -0.26
C SER A 14 -12.18 -24.61 0.07
N PHE A 15 -12.40 -23.81 -0.97
CA PHE A 15 -12.63 -22.38 -0.84
C PHE A 15 -13.43 -21.83 -2.02
N TRP A 16 -14.07 -20.67 -1.80
CA TRP A 16 -14.69 -19.88 -2.85
C TRP A 16 -13.73 -18.78 -3.28
N ARG A 17 -13.73 -18.44 -4.58
CA ARG A 17 -13.03 -17.28 -5.10
C ARG A 17 -13.83 -16.61 -6.22
N PHE A 18 -13.51 -15.35 -6.50
CA PHE A 18 -14.02 -14.70 -7.71
C PHE A 18 -13.44 -15.35 -8.96
N THR A 19 -14.27 -15.49 -9.99
CA THR A 19 -13.82 -15.76 -11.36
C THR A 19 -13.33 -14.46 -12.00
N ASN A 20 -12.77 -14.54 -13.21
CA ASN A 20 -12.46 -13.34 -14.00
C ASN A 20 -13.72 -12.47 -14.23
N GLU A 21 -14.89 -13.09 -14.42
CA GLU A 21 -16.17 -12.38 -14.53
C GLU A 21 -16.51 -11.64 -13.23
N GLY A 22 -16.33 -12.29 -12.08
CA GLY A 22 -16.55 -11.67 -10.78
C GLY A 22 -15.58 -10.51 -10.51
N GLN A 23 -14.30 -10.68 -10.85
CA GLN A 23 -13.31 -9.62 -10.74
C GLN A 23 -13.68 -8.41 -11.63
N SER A 24 -14.05 -8.65 -12.89
CA SER A 24 -14.52 -7.58 -13.79
C SER A 24 -15.77 -6.88 -13.25
N ARG A 25 -16.70 -7.62 -12.62
CA ARG A 25 -17.88 -7.01 -12.00
C ARG A 25 -17.51 -6.13 -10.81
N VAL A 26 -16.56 -6.54 -9.98
CA VAL A 26 -16.05 -5.71 -8.87
C VAL A 26 -15.45 -4.40 -9.40
N LEU A 27 -14.58 -4.47 -10.41
CA LEU A 27 -13.99 -3.26 -11.01
C LEU A 27 -15.04 -2.34 -11.61
N ALA A 28 -16.07 -2.90 -12.27
CA ALA A 28 -17.19 -2.12 -12.78
C ALA A 28 -17.95 -1.41 -11.66
N LEU A 29 -18.21 -2.08 -10.52
CA LEU A 29 -18.87 -1.46 -9.37
C LEU A 29 -18.04 -0.32 -8.75
N LEU A 30 -16.72 -0.49 -8.66
CA LEU A 30 -15.83 0.57 -8.16
C LEU A 30 -15.80 1.79 -9.10
N ALA A 31 -15.80 1.56 -10.41
CA ALA A 31 -15.88 2.63 -11.40
C ALA A 31 -17.24 3.34 -11.37
N GLU A 32 -18.34 2.59 -11.27
CA GLU A 32 -19.70 3.13 -11.12
C GLU A 32 -19.80 4.03 -9.87
N GLU A 33 -19.21 3.63 -8.75
CA GLU A 33 -19.16 4.44 -7.53
C GLU A 33 -18.34 5.72 -7.72
N LEU A 34 -17.14 5.61 -8.28
CA LEU A 34 -16.25 6.75 -8.53
C LEU A 34 -16.90 7.79 -9.46
N ASP A 35 -17.55 7.32 -10.52
CA ASP A 35 -18.23 8.18 -11.50
C ASP A 35 -19.53 8.75 -10.93
N GLY A 36 -20.28 7.96 -10.16
CA GLY A 36 -21.49 8.41 -9.46
C GLY A 36 -21.20 9.52 -8.43
N ALA A 37 -20.02 9.49 -7.80
CA ALA A 37 -19.54 10.56 -6.92
C ALA A 37 -18.99 11.78 -7.68
N GLY A 38 -18.79 11.68 -9.00
CA GLY A 38 -18.15 12.73 -9.80
C GLY A 38 -16.69 12.99 -9.41
N ALA A 39 -16.04 12.02 -8.75
CA ALA A 39 -14.76 12.23 -8.05
C ALA A 39 -13.54 11.76 -8.86
N ARG A 40 -13.72 11.21 -10.07
CA ARG A 40 -12.63 10.60 -10.87
C ARG A 40 -11.39 11.49 -11.00
N VAL A 41 -11.57 12.76 -11.37
CA VAL A 41 -10.45 13.69 -11.55
C VAL A 41 -9.74 13.94 -10.22
N ALA A 42 -10.49 14.25 -9.17
CA ALA A 42 -9.92 14.58 -7.86
C ALA A 42 -9.20 13.38 -7.20
N VAL A 43 -9.75 12.17 -7.35
CA VAL A 43 -9.10 10.94 -6.87
C VAL A 43 -7.83 10.66 -7.67
N ALA A 44 -7.82 10.84 -9.00
CA ALA A 44 -6.62 10.68 -9.81
C ALA A 44 -5.52 11.69 -9.44
N GLU A 45 -5.86 12.97 -9.23
CA GLU A 45 -4.88 13.98 -8.79
C GLU A 45 -4.34 13.68 -7.37
N THR A 46 -5.19 13.17 -6.49
CA THR A 46 -4.77 12.73 -5.14
C THR A 46 -3.90 11.48 -5.21
N TYR A 47 -4.17 10.59 -6.17
CA TYR A 47 -3.34 9.43 -6.45
C TYR A 47 -1.93 9.78 -6.93
N GLU A 48 -1.78 10.77 -7.81
CA GLU A 48 -0.45 11.27 -8.21
C GLU A 48 0.34 11.83 -7.02
N ARG A 49 -0.32 12.55 -6.09
CA ARG A 49 0.31 13.00 -4.83
C ARG A 49 0.73 11.82 -3.95
N PHE A 50 -0.07 10.76 -3.89
CA PHE A 50 0.26 9.52 -3.19
C PHE A 50 1.48 8.83 -3.81
N LEU A 51 1.56 8.72 -5.14
CA LEU A 51 2.68 8.08 -5.84
C LEU A 51 4.02 8.78 -5.56
N ALA A 52 4.00 10.10 -5.37
CA ALA A 52 5.19 10.86 -4.96
C ALA A 52 5.72 10.48 -3.57
N VAL A 53 4.87 9.91 -2.69
CA VAL A 53 5.25 9.43 -1.36
C VAL A 53 5.57 7.93 -1.36
N ASP A 54 4.89 7.15 -2.21
CA ASP A 54 5.07 5.70 -2.35
C ASP A 54 6.51 5.28 -2.61
N PHE A 55 7.24 6.05 -3.43
CA PHE A 55 8.66 5.77 -3.65
C PHE A 55 9.47 5.85 -2.34
N SER A 56 9.33 6.94 -1.58
CA SER A 56 10.02 7.10 -0.30
C SER A 56 9.59 6.03 0.71
N PHE A 57 8.34 5.57 0.66
CA PHE A 57 7.88 4.50 1.53
C PHE A 57 8.52 3.14 1.19
N LYS A 58 8.68 2.82 -0.10
CA LYS A 58 9.40 1.61 -0.56
C LYS A 58 10.87 1.62 -0.13
N GLU A 59 11.53 2.77 -0.23
CA GLU A 59 12.90 2.95 0.28
C GLU A 59 12.94 2.73 1.80
N LEU A 60 11.98 3.28 2.55
CA LEU A 60 11.90 3.08 3.99
C LEU A 60 11.68 1.62 4.38
N CYS A 61 10.85 0.89 3.65
CA CYS A 61 10.69 -0.54 3.88
C CYS A 61 12.00 -1.30 3.61
N THR A 62 12.74 -0.91 2.57
CA THR A 62 14.04 -1.48 2.25
C THR A 62 15.06 -1.19 3.36
N ASP A 63 15.12 0.04 3.86
CA ASP A 63 16.00 0.43 4.96
C ASP A 63 15.60 -0.26 6.27
N TRP A 64 14.31 -0.46 6.52
CA TRP A 64 13.86 -1.21 7.67
C TRP A 64 14.33 -2.68 7.62
N GLN A 65 14.26 -3.31 6.44
CA GLN A 65 14.56 -4.73 6.24
C GLN A 65 16.06 -5.03 6.05
N MET A 66 16.84 -4.09 5.56
CA MET A 66 18.22 -4.31 5.08
C MET A 66 19.18 -3.29 5.68
N LEU A 67 20.34 -3.73 6.19
CA LEU A 67 21.42 -2.84 6.61
C LEU A 67 21.98 -2.02 5.43
N PRO A 68 22.48 -0.79 5.64
CA PRO A 68 23.10 0.02 4.59
C PRO A 68 24.28 -0.70 3.92
N GLY A 69 24.48 -0.48 2.62
CA GLY A 69 25.61 -1.02 1.88
C GLY A 69 25.66 -0.51 0.44
N ASP A 70 26.88 -0.45 -0.11
CA ASP A 70 27.14 0.14 -1.44
C ASP A 70 26.60 -0.71 -2.59
N ASP A 71 26.53 -2.04 -2.42
CA ASP A 71 25.93 -2.95 -3.39
C ASP A 71 24.59 -3.49 -2.86
N PRO A 72 23.44 -3.09 -3.48
CA PRO A 72 22.12 -3.58 -3.11
C PRO A 72 21.99 -5.11 -3.05
N LYS A 73 22.76 -5.84 -3.86
CA LYS A 73 22.72 -7.31 -3.91
C LYS A 73 23.41 -8.00 -2.75
N THR A 74 24.24 -7.27 -2.01
CA THR A 74 25.03 -7.81 -0.90
C THR A 74 24.63 -7.25 0.46
N ARG A 75 23.63 -6.35 0.50
CA ARG A 75 23.05 -5.86 1.75
C ARG A 75 22.59 -7.05 2.60
N GLN A 76 22.90 -6.98 3.89
CA GLN A 76 22.47 -7.99 4.87
C GLN A 76 21.11 -7.61 5.45
N LEU A 77 20.34 -8.59 5.91
CA LEU A 77 19.09 -8.33 6.62
C LEU A 77 19.38 -7.55 7.91
N ASN A 78 18.57 -6.54 8.19
CA ASN A 78 18.57 -5.86 9.47
C ASN A 78 18.02 -6.82 10.54
N ASN A 79 18.83 -7.13 11.54
CA ASN A 79 18.44 -7.95 12.68
C ASN A 79 17.94 -7.12 13.88
N HIS A 80 17.80 -5.80 13.70
CA HIS A 80 17.31 -4.84 14.70
C HIS A 80 18.14 -4.79 16.00
N ALA A 81 19.43 -5.11 15.92
CA ALA A 81 20.36 -4.99 17.06
C ALA A 81 20.88 -3.56 17.26
N ASP A 82 20.91 -2.75 16.20
CA ASP A 82 21.29 -1.33 16.25
C ASP A 82 20.04 -0.45 16.42
N GLN A 83 19.73 -0.13 17.68
CA GLN A 83 18.59 0.72 18.02
C GLN A 83 18.70 2.14 17.45
N GLY A 84 19.93 2.65 17.23
CA GLY A 84 20.13 3.99 16.67
C GLY A 84 19.75 4.05 15.21
N TYR A 85 20.10 3.00 14.45
CA TYR A 85 19.65 2.83 13.07
C TYR A 85 18.12 2.72 12.99
N ASP A 86 17.53 1.82 13.77
CA ASP A 86 16.08 1.62 13.77
C ASP A 86 15.32 2.91 14.14
N THR A 87 15.78 3.63 15.17
CA THR A 87 15.20 4.93 15.56
C THR A 87 15.23 5.94 14.42
N THR A 88 16.30 5.96 13.61
CA THR A 88 16.42 6.86 12.46
C THR A 88 15.41 6.50 11.36
N VAL A 89 15.20 5.22 11.10
CA VAL A 89 14.21 4.75 10.11
C VAL A 89 12.78 5.02 10.61
N VAL A 90 12.48 4.76 11.88
CA VAL A 90 11.17 5.06 12.49
C VAL A 90 10.86 6.55 12.46
N ALA A 91 11.83 7.43 12.75
CA ALA A 91 11.63 8.88 12.67
C ALA A 91 11.27 9.33 11.24
N ARG A 92 11.89 8.72 10.21
CA ARG A 92 11.54 9.00 8.81
C ARG A 92 10.15 8.49 8.45
N LEU A 93 9.72 7.33 8.97
CA LEU A 93 8.35 6.86 8.81
C LEU A 93 7.34 7.84 9.43
N ASN A 94 7.62 8.40 10.61
CA ASN A 94 6.76 9.39 11.24
C ASN A 94 6.60 10.67 10.41
N LEU A 95 7.69 11.19 9.87
CA LEU A 95 7.62 12.34 8.95
C LEU A 95 6.86 12.01 7.65
N LEU A 96 6.94 10.75 7.19
CA LEU A 96 6.18 10.29 6.03
C LEU A 96 4.68 10.22 6.34
N ASP A 97 4.30 9.67 7.50
CA ASP A 97 2.90 9.60 7.94
C ASP A 97 2.29 11.00 8.09
N GLU A 98 3.00 11.95 8.71
CA GLU A 98 2.56 13.36 8.81
C GLU A 98 2.25 13.97 7.43
N ARG A 99 3.05 13.66 6.41
CA ARG A 99 2.82 14.10 5.03
C ARG A 99 1.62 13.41 4.37
N MET A 100 1.31 12.19 4.81
CA MET A 100 0.23 11.38 4.28
C MET A 100 -1.14 11.69 4.89
N GLN A 101 -1.20 12.18 6.14
CA GLN A 101 -2.45 12.56 6.81
C GLN A 101 -3.42 13.37 5.93
N PRO A 102 -3.01 14.47 5.26
CA PRO A 102 -3.91 15.21 4.37
C PRO A 102 -4.35 14.40 3.13
N ILE A 103 -3.49 13.51 2.62
CA ILE A 103 -3.82 12.65 1.46
C ILE A 103 -4.90 11.63 1.83
N TYR A 104 -4.81 11.04 3.03
CA TYR A 104 -5.85 10.13 3.54
C TYR A 104 -7.20 10.84 3.70
N ALA A 105 -7.19 12.06 4.23
CA ALA A 105 -8.40 12.87 4.38
C ALA A 105 -9.03 13.18 3.02
N ASP A 106 -8.24 13.62 2.03
CA ASP A 106 -8.73 13.93 0.68
C ASP A 106 -9.38 12.70 0.01
N PHE A 107 -8.78 11.51 0.13
CA PHE A 107 -9.41 10.29 -0.38
C PHE A 107 -10.73 9.96 0.32
N ALA A 108 -10.79 10.11 1.64
CA ALA A 108 -12.00 9.86 2.43
C ALA A 108 -13.14 10.83 2.10
N ASP A 109 -12.81 12.10 1.81
CA ASP A 109 -13.76 13.14 1.42
C ASP A 109 -14.38 12.85 0.05
N HIS A 110 -13.62 12.25 -0.87
CA HIS A 110 -14.12 11.85 -2.18
C HIS A 110 -14.91 10.54 -2.16
N LEU A 111 -14.47 9.59 -1.34
CA LEU A 111 -14.95 8.21 -1.35
C LEU A 111 -14.96 7.64 0.07
N GLN A 112 -16.15 7.54 0.66
CA GLN A 112 -16.34 7.16 2.07
C GLN A 112 -15.65 5.85 2.46
N ARG A 113 -15.48 4.88 1.54
CA ARG A 113 -14.78 3.62 1.83
C ARG A 113 -13.33 3.83 2.28
N PHE A 114 -12.69 4.93 1.89
CA PHE A 114 -11.31 5.23 2.25
C PHE A 114 -11.18 5.83 3.66
N ALA A 115 -12.27 6.22 4.30
CA ALA A 115 -12.26 6.83 5.64
C ALA A 115 -11.68 5.92 6.74
N GLY A 116 -11.63 4.60 6.51
CA GLY A 116 -11.03 3.65 7.44
C GLY A 116 -9.50 3.63 7.45
N TYR A 117 -8.82 4.13 6.41
CA TYR A 117 -7.36 4.01 6.30
C TYR A 117 -6.61 4.92 7.27
N GLY A 118 -7.03 6.18 7.42
CA GLY A 118 -6.38 7.12 8.35
C GLY A 118 -6.25 6.57 9.77
N PRO A 119 -7.34 6.11 10.41
CA PRO A 119 -7.29 5.48 11.73
C PRO A 119 -6.41 4.21 11.79
N ARG A 120 -6.37 3.40 10.72
CA ARG A 120 -5.53 2.19 10.67
C ARG A 120 -4.04 2.53 10.58
N PHE A 121 -3.67 3.55 9.79
CA PHE A 121 -2.30 4.07 9.77
C PHE A 121 -1.90 4.68 11.11
N ALA A 122 -2.78 5.47 11.73
CA ALA A 122 -2.56 6.03 13.06
C ALA A 122 -2.32 4.92 14.10
N HIS A 123 -3.12 3.86 14.07
CA HIS A 123 -2.92 2.72 14.97
C HIS A 123 -1.58 2.01 14.72
N ALA A 124 -1.25 1.75 13.45
CA ALA A 124 0.01 1.07 13.12
C ALA A 124 1.24 1.90 13.52
N ILE A 125 1.23 3.21 13.28
CA ILE A 125 2.36 4.07 13.64
C ILE A 125 2.50 4.24 15.15
N GLU A 126 1.40 4.29 15.91
CA GLU A 126 1.44 4.28 17.38
C GLU A 126 2.23 3.08 17.93
N HIS A 127 2.02 1.87 17.37
CA HIS A 127 2.77 0.68 17.77
C HIS A 127 4.25 0.75 17.37
N VAL A 128 4.55 1.23 16.16
CA VAL A 128 5.94 1.41 15.71
C VAL A 128 6.67 2.39 16.63
N LEU A 129 6.06 3.52 16.96
CA LEU A 129 6.61 4.51 17.90
C LEU A 129 6.69 3.97 19.34
N GLY A 130 5.83 3.02 19.69
CA GLY A 130 5.86 2.26 20.94
C GLY A 130 6.96 1.18 21.00
N GLY A 131 7.71 0.98 19.91
CA GLY A 131 8.81 0.01 19.83
C GLY A 131 8.41 -1.39 19.38
N ASP A 132 7.18 -1.59 18.90
CA ASP A 132 6.77 -2.87 18.33
C ASP A 132 7.19 -2.97 16.84
N HIS A 133 8.34 -3.59 16.61
CA HIS A 133 8.98 -3.69 15.31
C HIS A 133 8.14 -4.46 14.27
N ASP A 134 7.28 -5.40 14.70
CA ASP A 134 6.42 -6.15 13.78
C ASP A 134 5.46 -5.19 13.03
N TRP A 135 5.04 -4.09 13.66
CA TRP A 135 4.06 -3.15 13.08
C TRP A 135 4.61 -2.27 11.96
N PHE A 136 5.92 -2.27 11.69
CA PHE A 136 6.44 -1.56 10.53
C PHE A 136 6.07 -2.29 9.23
N ALA A 137 6.54 -3.54 9.08
CA ALA A 137 6.47 -4.28 7.81
C ALA A 137 6.08 -5.76 7.90
N SER A 138 5.74 -6.28 9.10
CA SER A 138 5.45 -7.71 9.26
C SER A 138 4.13 -8.09 8.57
N PRO A 139 4.09 -9.16 7.76
CA PRO A 139 2.85 -9.60 7.11
C PRO A 139 1.88 -10.30 8.09
N ARG A 140 2.29 -10.52 9.35
CA ARG A 140 1.52 -11.26 10.36
C ARG A 140 0.54 -10.39 11.14
N VAL A 141 0.77 -9.09 11.14
CA VAL A 141 -0.10 -8.10 11.77
C VAL A 141 -0.56 -7.11 10.72
N GLU A 142 -1.52 -6.25 11.08
CA GLU A 142 -1.93 -5.12 10.25
C GLU A 142 -0.87 -4.00 10.34
N SER A 143 0.34 -4.31 9.88
CA SER A 143 1.48 -3.40 9.92
C SER A 143 1.24 -2.19 9.03
N TYR A 144 2.01 -1.11 9.22
CA TYR A 144 1.93 0.09 8.40
C TYR A 144 2.07 -0.25 6.90
N HIS A 145 3.04 -1.11 6.54
CA HIS A 145 3.18 -1.63 5.17
C HIS A 145 1.98 -2.44 4.68
N HIS A 146 1.33 -3.24 5.53
CA HIS A 146 0.14 -4.00 5.15
C HIS A 146 -1.00 -3.06 4.76
N VAL A 147 -1.28 -2.06 5.61
CA VAL A 147 -2.30 -1.03 5.36
C VAL A 147 -1.96 -0.24 4.09
N TRP A 148 -0.68 0.08 3.87
CA TRP A 148 -0.20 0.75 2.65
C TRP A 148 -0.51 -0.03 1.37
N GLN A 149 -0.12 -1.30 1.31
CA GLN A 149 -0.35 -2.14 0.13
C GLN A 149 -1.84 -2.33 -0.16
N GLU A 150 -2.65 -2.53 0.89
CA GLU A 150 -4.09 -2.67 0.73
C GLU A 150 -4.71 -1.39 0.16
N MET A 151 -4.37 -0.22 0.72
CA MET A 151 -4.86 1.06 0.23
C MET A 151 -4.44 1.31 -1.22
N HIS A 152 -3.18 1.05 -1.56
CA HIS A 152 -2.66 1.21 -2.91
C HIS A 152 -3.42 0.33 -3.91
N TYR A 153 -3.66 -0.94 -3.57
CA TYR A 153 -4.43 -1.85 -4.41
C TYR A 153 -5.89 -1.39 -4.59
N ASN A 154 -6.50 -0.87 -3.53
CA ASN A 154 -7.86 -0.33 -3.58
C ASN A 154 -7.94 0.90 -4.51
N LEU A 155 -6.94 1.79 -4.46
CA LEU A 155 -6.84 2.96 -5.35
C LEU A 155 -6.66 2.54 -6.82
N GLN A 156 -5.74 1.61 -7.10
CA GLN A 156 -5.53 1.07 -8.46
C GLN A 156 -6.83 0.45 -9.01
N SER A 157 -7.50 -0.37 -8.20
CA SER A 157 -8.77 -1.02 -8.58
C SER A 157 -9.88 0.01 -8.81
N THR A 158 -9.94 1.07 -8.00
CA THR A 158 -10.91 2.15 -8.13
C THR A 158 -10.68 2.98 -9.39
N LEU A 159 -9.42 3.24 -9.74
CA LEU A 159 -9.05 3.99 -10.94
C LEU A 159 -9.01 3.14 -12.22
N GLY A 160 -9.07 1.81 -12.09
CA GLY A 160 -8.95 0.87 -13.21
C GLY A 160 -7.52 0.78 -13.77
N ILE A 161 -6.52 1.04 -12.93
CA ILE A 161 -5.10 1.00 -13.29
C ILE A 161 -4.59 -0.43 -13.14
N ASP A 162 -3.95 -0.97 -14.18
CA ASP A 162 -3.19 -2.21 -14.06
C ASP A 162 -1.85 -1.94 -13.37
N ARG A 163 -1.60 -2.66 -12.27
CA ARG A 163 -0.36 -2.57 -11.50
C ARG A 163 0.89 -2.82 -12.34
N ALA A 164 0.85 -3.78 -13.27
CA ALA A 164 1.99 -4.07 -14.12
C ALA A 164 2.27 -2.91 -15.09
N GLU A 165 1.21 -2.27 -15.58
CA GLU A 165 1.34 -1.08 -16.42
C GLU A 165 1.84 0.13 -15.63
N GLU A 166 1.44 0.29 -14.37
CA GLU A 166 1.97 1.35 -13.49
C GLU A 166 3.45 1.14 -13.16
N GLU A 167 3.85 -0.06 -12.74
CA GLU A 167 5.25 -0.38 -12.45
C GLU A 167 6.13 -0.17 -13.70
N ALA A 168 5.65 -0.56 -14.88
CA ALA A 168 6.32 -0.30 -16.15
C ALA A 168 6.37 1.19 -16.53
N SER A 169 5.28 1.95 -16.34
CA SER A 169 5.23 3.38 -16.63
C SER A 169 6.18 4.16 -15.74
N ARG A 170 6.29 3.75 -14.47
CA ARG A 170 7.21 4.35 -13.49
C ARG A 170 8.66 4.05 -13.84
N ALA A 171 8.99 2.80 -14.18
CA ALA A 171 10.33 2.42 -14.62
C ALA A 171 10.76 3.14 -15.92
N ALA A 172 9.81 3.50 -16.79
CA ALA A 172 10.06 4.28 -17.99
C ALA A 172 10.22 5.80 -17.74
N ALA A 173 9.69 6.31 -16.61
CA ALA A 173 9.75 7.73 -16.23
C ALA A 173 10.97 8.06 -15.35
N GLU A 174 11.61 7.06 -14.74
CA GLU A 174 12.92 7.22 -14.09
C GLU A 174 13.98 7.48 -15.17
N PRO A 175 14.71 8.62 -15.15
CA PRO A 175 15.78 8.86 -16.11
C PRO A 175 16.84 7.76 -15.96
N SER A 176 17.23 7.19 -17.10
CA SER A 176 18.46 6.39 -17.18
C SER A 176 19.62 7.24 -16.69
N ASP A 177 20.15 6.91 -15.52
CA ASP A 177 21.52 7.31 -15.15
C ASP A 177 22.53 6.76 -16.19
#